data_AF-A0A7J4SXP4-F1
#
_entry.id   AF-A0A7J4SXP4-F1
#
_cell.length_a   1.000
_cell.length_b   1.000
_cell.length_c   1.000
_cell.angle_alpha   90.00
_cell.angle_beta   90.00
_cell.angle_gamma   90.00
#
_symmetry.space_group_name_H-M   'P 1'
#
loop_
_entity.id
_entity.type
_entity.pdbx_description
1 polymer ?
#
loop_
_entity_poly.entity_id
_entity_poly.type
_entity_poly.pdbx_seq_one_letter_code
_entity_poly.pdbx_strand_id
1 'polypeptide(L)'
;EQTELSEDQSKQLLSRELDDAFFDHHSAKSKAWGTLLLEHESVHPAVLSCILSVRENGGLTREGIEQTVEHFAQNKHINVETVARYAQENDLVPAEVGNLESIIEGIVLERLDFVKERGMGAMGPLMGVVMGACPGVDGKEVSAVLRTIILRHS
;
A
#
# COMPACT_ATOMS: atom_id res chain seq x y z
N GLU A 1 16.02 -1.35 17.52
CA GLU A 1 15.87 -1.83 16.13
C GLU A 1 15.89 -0.64 15.18
N GLN A 2 16.28 -0.83 13.92
CA GLN A 2 16.25 0.24 12.92
C GLN A 2 14.82 0.33 12.36
N THR A 3 14.15 1.47 12.55
CA THR A 3 12.79 1.72 12.04
C THR A 3 12.84 2.63 10.83
N GLU A 4 11.79 2.62 10.01
CA GLU A 4 11.65 3.56 8.87
C GLU A 4 11.04 4.91 9.28
N LEU A 5 10.76 5.12 10.57
CA LEU A 5 10.00 6.27 11.07
C LEU A 5 10.75 7.59 10.88
N SER A 6 10.01 8.68 10.68
CA SER A 6 10.59 10.02 10.83
C SER A 6 10.82 10.35 12.31
N GLU A 7 11.67 11.34 12.60
CA GLU A 7 11.84 11.84 13.97
C GLU A 7 10.52 12.31 14.57
N ASP A 8 9.69 13.00 13.78
CA ASP A 8 8.39 13.49 14.22
C ASP A 8 7.44 12.35 14.58
N GLN A 9 7.32 11.36 13.69
CA GLN A 9 6.46 10.20 13.90
C GLN A 9 6.89 9.38 15.13
N SER A 10 8.21 9.24 15.33
CA SER A 10 8.77 8.58 16.52
C SER A 10 8.42 9.32 17.81
N LYS A 11 8.53 10.66 17.81
CA LYS A 11 8.13 11.49 18.97
C LYS A 11 6.65 11.35 19.27
N GLN A 12 5.80 11.34 18.25
CA GLN A 12 4.36 11.18 18.42
C GLN A 12 4.01 9.82 19.06
N LEU A 13 4.57 8.72 18.55
CA LEU A 13 4.33 7.38 19.11
C LEU A 13 4.76 7.30 20.58
N LEU A 14 5.95 7.79 20.93
CA LEU A 14 6.41 7.83 22.32
C LEU A 14 5.54 8.71 23.21
N SER A 15 5.12 9.88 22.72
CA SER A 15 4.30 10.83 23.50
C SER A 15 2.90 10.29 23.81
N ARG A 16 2.42 9.34 23.02
CA ARG A 16 1.10 8.70 23.17
C ARG A 16 1.20 7.29 23.75
N GLU A 17 2.40 6.87 24.19
CA GLU A 17 2.65 5.53 24.77
C GLU A 17 2.26 4.39 23.82
N LEU A 18 2.46 4.58 22.51
CA LEU A 18 2.14 3.61 21.45
C LEU A 18 3.37 2.80 21.00
N ASP A 19 4.52 2.98 21.63
CA ASP A 19 5.78 2.32 21.27
C ASP A 19 5.73 0.81 21.49
N ASP A 20 5.19 0.34 22.62
CA ASP A 20 4.96 -1.09 22.85
C ASP A 20 4.04 -1.68 21.76
N ALA A 21 2.93 -0.98 21.47
CA ALA A 21 2.01 -1.41 20.41
C ALA A 21 2.72 -1.50 19.04
N PHE A 22 3.60 -0.54 18.74
CA PHE A 22 4.37 -0.51 17.51
C PHE A 22 5.36 -1.68 17.41
N PHE A 23 6.06 -2.01 18.50
CA PHE A 23 7.05 -3.09 18.52
C PHE A 23 6.44 -4.50 18.67
N ASP A 24 5.30 -4.65 19.32
CA ASP A 24 4.79 -5.98 19.66
C ASP A 24 3.76 -6.54 18.65
N HIS A 25 2.98 -5.67 17.99
CA HIS A 25 1.80 -6.14 17.27
C HIS A 25 1.97 -6.36 15.77
N HIS A 26 2.98 -5.79 15.13
CA HIS A 26 3.16 -5.93 13.68
C HIS A 26 4.62 -6.14 13.32
N SER A 27 4.90 -7.07 12.40
CA SER A 27 6.29 -7.45 12.08
C SER A 27 7.06 -6.32 11.39
N ALA A 28 6.42 -5.58 10.48
CA ALA A 28 7.03 -4.47 9.78
C ALA A 28 7.07 -3.20 10.64
N LYS A 29 8.25 -2.67 10.92
CA LYS A 29 8.45 -1.39 11.62
C LYS A 29 8.41 -0.20 10.65
N SER A 30 7.36 -0.18 9.83
CA SER A 30 7.20 0.75 8.71
C SER A 30 6.53 2.06 9.12
N LYS A 31 6.68 3.09 8.28
CA LYS A 31 5.93 4.35 8.43
C LYS A 31 4.42 4.13 8.38
N ALA A 32 3.95 3.22 7.53
CA ALA A 32 2.53 2.94 7.37
C ALA A 32 1.93 2.36 8.67
N TRP A 33 2.65 1.47 9.34
CA TRP A 33 2.23 0.93 10.63
C TRP A 33 2.17 2.02 11.71
N GLY A 34 3.21 2.87 11.78
CA GLY A 34 3.22 3.99 12.72
C GLY A 34 2.08 4.98 12.47
N THR A 35 1.76 5.28 11.21
CA THR A 35 0.65 6.16 10.84
C THR A 35 -0.68 5.56 11.27
N LEU A 36 -0.91 4.27 10.99
CA LEU A 36 -2.16 3.59 11.31
C LEU A 36 -2.45 3.56 12.82
N LEU A 37 -1.41 3.35 13.65
CA LEU A 37 -1.54 3.44 15.11
C LEU A 37 -1.89 4.86 15.59
N LEU A 38 -1.24 5.88 15.01
CA LEU A 38 -1.48 7.28 15.38
C LEU A 38 -2.85 7.81 14.94
N GLU A 39 -3.40 7.25 13.85
CA GLU A 39 -4.71 7.65 13.32
C GLU A 39 -5.87 6.93 14.03
N HIS A 40 -5.64 5.73 14.56
CA HIS A 40 -6.69 4.87 15.13
C HIS A 40 -6.38 4.36 16.55
N GLU A 41 -5.95 5.26 17.43
CA GLU A 41 -5.55 4.94 18.82
C GLU A 41 -6.62 4.19 19.64
N SER A 42 -7.91 4.39 19.31
CA SER A 42 -9.03 3.73 19.99
C SER A 42 -9.25 2.29 19.54
N VAL A 43 -8.61 1.85 18.46
CA VAL A 43 -8.75 0.50 17.88
C VAL A 43 -7.61 -0.38 18.37
N HIS A 44 -7.95 -1.63 18.70
CA HIS A 44 -6.98 -2.57 19.23
C HIS A 44 -5.81 -2.83 18.24
N PRO A 45 -4.52 -2.72 18.64
CA PRO A 45 -3.38 -2.85 17.72
C PRO A 45 -3.34 -4.17 16.92
N ALA A 46 -3.78 -5.28 17.52
CA ALA A 46 -3.86 -6.55 16.79
C ALA A 46 -4.86 -6.53 15.61
N VAL A 47 -5.94 -5.74 15.72
CA VAL A 47 -6.91 -5.53 14.64
C VAL A 47 -6.27 -4.72 13.52
N LEU A 48 -5.64 -3.59 13.87
CA LEU A 48 -4.95 -2.73 12.91
C LEU A 48 -3.83 -3.47 12.17
N SER A 49 -3.03 -4.27 12.89
CA SER A 49 -1.97 -5.11 12.31
C SER A 49 -2.53 -6.15 11.34
N CYS A 50 -3.67 -6.77 11.67
CA CYS A 50 -4.33 -7.72 10.79
C CYS A 50 -4.80 -7.05 9.48
N ILE A 51 -5.46 -5.88 9.59
CA ILE A 51 -5.91 -5.11 8.43
C ILE A 51 -4.73 -4.70 7.54
N LEU A 52 -3.66 -4.17 8.15
CA LEU A 52 -2.45 -3.78 7.43
C LEU A 52 -1.81 -4.98 6.73
N SER A 53 -1.78 -6.15 7.37
CA SER A 53 -1.24 -7.37 6.77
C SER A 53 -2.02 -7.80 5.53
N VAL A 54 -3.35 -7.69 5.52
CA VAL A 54 -4.16 -8.00 4.33
C VAL A 54 -3.84 -7.02 3.19
N ARG A 55 -3.73 -5.73 3.51
CA ARG A 55 -3.34 -4.70 2.54
C ARG A 55 -1.94 -4.92 1.98
N GLU A 56 -0.97 -5.27 2.81
CA GLU A 56 0.41 -5.51 2.38
C GLU A 56 0.54 -6.69 1.41
N ASN A 57 -0.36 -7.67 1.54
CA ASN A 57 -0.49 -8.84 0.67
C ASN A 57 -1.42 -8.61 -0.54
N GLY A 58 -1.86 -7.38 -0.78
CA GLY A 58 -2.69 -7.03 -1.94
C GLY A 58 -4.17 -7.38 -1.81
N GLY A 59 -4.64 -7.79 -0.63
CA GLY A 59 -6.04 -8.14 -0.39
C GLY A 59 -6.93 -6.95 0.03
N LEU A 60 -6.39 -5.73 0.07
CA LEU A 60 -7.11 -4.53 0.46
C LEU A 60 -6.47 -3.30 -0.20
N THR A 61 -7.30 -2.45 -0.80
CA THR A 61 -6.87 -1.15 -1.36
C THR A 61 -6.42 -0.21 -0.25
N ARG A 62 -5.69 0.86 -0.61
CA ARG A 62 -5.31 1.88 0.38
C ARG A 62 -6.53 2.62 0.90
N GLU A 63 -7.47 2.92 0.02
CA GLU A 63 -8.69 3.67 0.31
C GLU A 63 -9.66 2.84 1.16
N GLY A 64 -9.65 1.51 1.00
CA GLY A 64 -10.47 0.59 1.80
C GLY A 64 -10.01 0.38 3.25
N ILE A 65 -8.83 0.89 3.64
CA ILE A 65 -8.31 0.74 5.01
C ILE A 65 -9.26 1.39 6.01
N GLU A 66 -9.67 2.65 5.79
CA GLU A 66 -10.49 3.41 6.73
C GLU A 66 -11.82 2.68 7.01
N GLN A 67 -12.55 2.33 5.95
CA GLN A 67 -13.82 1.61 6.06
C GLN A 67 -13.67 0.25 6.76
N THR A 68 -12.54 -0.42 6.57
CA THR A 68 -12.25 -1.70 7.24
C THR A 68 -11.94 -1.50 8.72
N VAL A 69 -11.18 -0.45 9.06
CA VAL A 69 -10.89 -0.09 10.45
C VAL A 69 -12.18 0.27 11.19
N GLU A 70 -13.03 1.11 10.61
CA GLU A 70 -14.33 1.49 11.17
C GLU A 70 -15.22 0.27 11.44
N HIS A 71 -15.30 -0.65 10.49
CA HIS A 71 -16.12 -1.86 10.61
C HIS A 71 -15.67 -2.76 11.77
N PHE A 72 -14.36 -2.90 11.98
CA PHE A 72 -13.79 -3.76 13.02
C PHE A 72 -13.34 -3.02 14.29
N ALA A 73 -13.66 -1.74 14.44
CA ALA A 73 -13.12 -0.87 15.49
C ALA A 73 -13.36 -1.39 16.92
N GLN A 74 -14.48 -2.08 17.14
CA GLN A 74 -14.86 -2.63 18.46
C GLN A 74 -14.31 -4.04 18.72
N ASN A 75 -13.65 -4.65 17.73
CA ASN A 75 -13.09 -5.98 17.88
C ASN A 75 -11.75 -5.91 18.62
N LYS A 76 -11.41 -7.00 19.31
CA LYS A 76 -10.08 -7.18 19.93
C LYS A 76 -9.22 -8.18 19.18
N HIS A 77 -9.87 -9.12 18.49
CA HIS A 77 -9.24 -10.17 17.71
C HIS A 77 -10.02 -10.40 16.43
N ILE A 78 -9.31 -10.40 15.31
CA ILE A 78 -9.79 -10.79 13.98
C ILE A 78 -8.66 -11.53 13.26
N ASN A 79 -9.00 -12.27 12.21
CA ASN A 79 -8.01 -12.96 11.37
C ASN A 79 -8.02 -12.40 9.95
N VAL A 80 -6.97 -12.71 9.20
CA VAL A 80 -6.77 -12.22 7.83
C VAL A 80 -7.88 -12.66 6.88
N GLU A 81 -8.43 -13.86 7.07
CA GLU A 81 -9.54 -14.39 6.25
C GLU A 81 -10.82 -13.57 6.43
N THR A 82 -11.11 -13.12 7.65
CA THR A 82 -12.28 -12.29 7.95
C THR A 82 -12.15 -10.93 7.29
N VAL A 83 -10.97 -10.32 7.37
CA VAL A 83 -10.68 -9.03 6.72
C VAL A 83 -10.75 -9.16 5.20
N ALA A 84 -10.11 -10.18 4.63
CA ALA A 84 -10.10 -10.40 3.18
C ALA A 84 -11.51 -10.64 2.63
N ARG A 85 -12.32 -11.45 3.32
CA ARG A 85 -13.72 -11.67 2.95
C ARG A 85 -14.53 -10.37 3.02
N TYR A 86 -14.40 -9.60 4.10
CA TYR A 86 -15.05 -8.30 4.20
C TYR A 86 -14.65 -7.36 3.05
N ALA A 87 -13.35 -7.31 2.72
CA ALA A 87 -12.85 -6.50 1.62
C ALA A 87 -13.46 -6.92 0.28
N GLN A 88 -13.57 -8.23 0.02
CA GLN A 88 -14.20 -8.76 -1.19
C GLN A 88 -15.70 -8.45 -1.25
N GLU A 89 -16.43 -8.66 -0.16
CA GLU A 89 -17.88 -8.43 -0.09
C GLU A 89 -18.27 -6.94 -0.24
N ASN A 90 -17.31 -6.03 -0.03
CA ASN A 90 -17.52 -4.57 -0.06
C ASN A 90 -16.72 -3.86 -1.16
N ASP A 91 -16.22 -4.58 -2.16
CA ASP A 91 -15.48 -4.02 -3.31
C ASP A 91 -14.24 -3.18 -2.90
N LEU A 92 -13.57 -3.58 -1.80
CA LEU A 92 -12.38 -2.91 -1.26
C LEU A 92 -11.07 -3.56 -1.69
N VAL A 93 -11.10 -4.52 -2.60
CA VAL A 93 -9.92 -5.21 -3.15
C VAL A 93 -9.39 -4.50 -4.40
N PRO A 94 -8.08 -4.58 -4.69
CA PRO A 94 -7.55 -4.08 -5.96
C PRO A 94 -8.22 -4.74 -7.17
N ALA A 95 -8.36 -3.99 -8.26
CA ALA A 95 -8.87 -4.49 -9.52
C ALA A 95 -7.83 -5.37 -10.23
N GLU A 96 -8.28 -6.49 -10.79
CA GLU A 96 -7.45 -7.30 -11.69
C GLU A 96 -7.53 -6.76 -13.12
N VAL A 97 -6.38 -6.54 -13.76
CA VAL A 97 -6.30 -6.12 -15.16
C VAL A 97 -5.55 -7.17 -15.97
N GLY A 98 -6.28 -7.92 -16.79
CA GLY A 98 -5.74 -9.07 -17.52
C GLY A 98 -4.68 -8.75 -18.57
N ASN A 99 -4.50 -7.49 -18.96
CA ASN A 99 -3.53 -7.05 -19.97
C ASN A 99 -2.61 -5.92 -19.47
N LEU A 100 -2.31 -5.89 -18.16
CA LEU A 100 -1.55 -4.83 -17.52
C LEU A 100 -0.20 -4.55 -18.22
N GLU A 101 0.58 -5.59 -18.52
CA GLU A 101 1.88 -5.43 -19.21
C GLU A 101 1.73 -4.73 -20.57
N SER A 102 0.75 -5.14 -21.38
CA SER A 102 0.52 -4.56 -22.70
C SER A 102 0.05 -3.10 -22.64
N ILE A 103 -0.80 -2.75 -21.67
CA ILE A 103 -1.21 -1.34 -21.46
C ILE A 103 0.00 -0.49 -21.12
N ILE A 104 0.83 -0.95 -20.18
CA ILE A 104 2.01 -0.21 -19.73
C ILE A 104 3.06 -0.11 -20.86
N GLU A 105 3.26 -1.18 -21.62
CA GLU A 105 4.19 -1.19 -22.75
C GLU A 105 3.76 -0.20 -23.84
N GLY A 106 2.46 -0.14 -24.15
CA GLY A 106 1.91 0.88 -25.06
C GLY A 106 2.24 2.30 -24.61
N ILE A 107 2.01 2.62 -23.33
CA ILE A 107 2.30 3.95 -22.75
C ILE A 107 3.80 4.28 -22.82
N VAL A 108 4.68 3.30 -22.56
CA VAL A 108 6.13 3.48 -22.65
C VAL A 108 6.57 3.71 -24.10
N LEU A 109 6.03 2.95 -25.05
CA LEU A 109 6.35 3.08 -26.47
C LEU A 109 5.89 4.43 -27.05
N GLU A 110 4.73 4.93 -26.64
CA GLU A 110 4.27 6.28 -27.00
C GLU A 110 5.20 7.39 -26.51
N ARG A 111 6.02 7.12 -25.49
CA ARG A 111 6.95 8.05 -24.84
C ARG A 111 8.39 7.55 -24.89
N LEU A 112 8.74 6.77 -25.92
CA LEU A 112 10.01 6.04 -25.98
C LEU A 112 11.24 6.96 -25.91
N ASP A 113 11.22 8.10 -26.59
CA ASP A 113 12.34 9.04 -26.58
C ASP A 113 12.58 9.61 -25.18
N PHE A 114 11.51 9.92 -24.44
CA PHE A 114 11.59 10.36 -23.05
C PHE A 114 12.18 9.26 -22.14
N VAL A 115 11.81 8.00 -22.38
CA VAL A 115 12.35 6.85 -21.62
C VAL A 115 13.83 6.62 -21.94
N LYS A 116 14.25 6.71 -23.21
CA LYS A 116 15.66 6.60 -23.60
C LYS A 116 16.52 7.74 -23.04
N GLU A 117 15.97 8.95 -22.97
CA GLU A 117 16.68 10.10 -22.43
C GLU A 117 16.85 10.01 -20.90
N ARG A 118 15.79 9.58 -20.19
CA ARG A 118 15.76 9.63 -18.71
C ARG A 118 16.00 8.30 -18.00
N GLY A 119 15.91 7.17 -18.71
CA GLY A 119 15.90 5.83 -18.14
C GLY A 119 14.98 5.73 -16.92
N MET A 120 15.53 5.29 -15.79
CA MET A 120 14.79 5.17 -14.53
C MET A 120 14.22 6.49 -13.99
N GLY A 121 14.72 7.64 -14.43
CA GLY A 121 14.12 8.95 -14.15
C GLY A 121 12.71 9.14 -14.73
N ALA A 122 12.29 8.28 -15.67
CA ALA A 122 10.95 8.28 -16.24
C ALA A 122 9.89 7.62 -15.32
N MET A 123 10.30 6.85 -14.30
CA MET A 123 9.38 6.10 -13.41
C MET A 123 8.31 6.99 -12.79
N GLY A 124 8.69 8.06 -12.09
CA GLY A 124 7.75 8.93 -11.39
C GLY A 124 6.73 9.58 -12.34
N PRO A 125 7.20 10.27 -13.41
CA PRO A 125 6.32 10.87 -14.41
C PRO A 125 5.38 9.87 -15.11
N LEU A 126 5.84 8.65 -15.40
CA LEU A 126 5.01 7.63 -16.05
C LEU A 126 4.06 6.91 -15.10
N MET A 127 4.41 6.80 -13.81
CA MET A 127 3.56 6.13 -12.81
C MET A 127 2.16 6.75 -12.75
N GLY A 128 2.05 8.07 -12.76
CA GLY A 128 0.75 8.75 -12.75
C GLY A 128 -0.08 8.48 -14.00
N VAL A 129 0.56 8.40 -15.16
CA VAL A 129 -0.11 8.10 -16.44
C VAL A 129 -0.64 6.66 -16.44
N VAL A 130 0.19 5.72 -15.99
CA VAL A 130 -0.18 4.31 -15.92
C VAL A 130 -1.29 4.05 -14.90
N MET A 131 -1.18 4.61 -13.69
CA MET A 131 -2.22 4.49 -12.66
C MET A 131 -3.56 5.06 -13.14
N GLY A 132 -3.54 6.10 -13.99
CA GLY A 132 -4.75 6.63 -14.63
C GLY A 132 -5.34 5.71 -15.71
N ALA A 133 -4.50 4.98 -16.43
CA ALA A 133 -4.93 4.00 -17.43
C ALA A 133 -5.41 2.67 -16.81
N CYS A 134 -4.94 2.35 -15.60
CA CYS A 134 -5.24 1.12 -14.87
C CYS A 134 -5.84 1.44 -13.49
N PRO A 135 -7.03 2.08 -13.42
CA PRO A 135 -7.62 2.47 -12.15
C PRO A 135 -7.93 1.25 -11.28
N GLY A 136 -7.64 1.36 -9.98
CA GLY A 136 -7.92 0.31 -8.99
C GLY A 136 -6.89 -0.82 -8.94
N VAL A 137 -5.94 -0.90 -9.87
CA VAL A 137 -4.86 -1.91 -9.82
C VAL A 137 -3.89 -1.61 -8.68
N ASP A 138 -3.31 -2.66 -8.10
CA ASP A 138 -2.31 -2.51 -7.05
C ASP A 138 -1.08 -1.74 -7.55
N GLY A 139 -0.74 -0.67 -6.83
CA GLY A 139 0.36 0.22 -7.21
C GLY A 139 1.74 -0.45 -7.15
N LYS A 140 1.93 -1.50 -6.34
CA LYS A 140 3.20 -2.26 -6.32
C LYS A 140 3.32 -3.10 -7.60
N GLU A 141 2.23 -3.73 -8.02
CA GLU A 141 2.17 -4.48 -9.28
C GLU A 141 2.48 -3.56 -10.47
N VAL A 142 1.76 -2.43 -10.56
CA VAL A 142 1.99 -1.40 -11.59
C VAL A 142 3.45 -0.94 -11.59
N SER A 143 4.01 -0.63 -10.43
CA SER A 143 5.39 -0.16 -10.30
C SER A 143 6.41 -1.22 -10.76
N ALA A 144 6.17 -2.50 -10.45
CA ALA A 144 7.04 -3.60 -10.84
C ALA A 144 7.05 -3.81 -12.37
N VAL A 145 5.87 -3.77 -13.00
CA VAL A 145 5.73 -3.93 -14.45
C VAL A 145 6.33 -2.74 -15.19
N LEU A 146 5.99 -1.50 -14.78
CA LEU A 146 6.53 -0.28 -15.37
C LEU A 146 8.05 -0.22 -15.30
N ARG A 147 8.64 -0.58 -14.14
CA ARG A 147 10.09 -0.64 -13.98
C ARG A 147 10.73 -1.60 -14.97
N THR A 148 10.16 -2.80 -15.11
CA THR A 148 10.67 -3.83 -16.02
C THR A 148 10.67 -3.35 -17.46
N ILE A 149 9.59 -2.70 -17.89
CA ILE A 149 9.45 -2.18 -19.25
C ILE A 149 10.40 -0.99 -19.47
N ILE A 150 10.53 -0.06 -18.52
CA ILE A 150 11.50 1.04 -18.64
C ILE A 150 12.91 0.49 -18.80
N LEU A 151 13.34 -0.49 -17.99
CA LEU A 151 14.67 -1.09 -18.10
C LEU A 151 14.91 -1.82 -19.44
N ARG A 152 13.85 -2.32 -20.08
CA ARG A 152 13.90 -2.95 -21.41
C ARG A 152 14.16 -1.92 -22.53
N HIS A 153 13.74 -0.68 -22.33
CA HIS A 153 13.72 0.37 -23.36
C HIS A 153 14.63 1.57 -23.09
N SER A 154 15.22 1.68 -21.91
CA SER A 154 16.19 2.71 -21.51
C SER A 154 17.57 2.50 -22.10
#